data_AF-A0A200R0K9-F1
#
_entry.id   AF-A0A200R0K9-F1
#
_cell.length_a   1.000
_cell.length_b   1.000
_cell.length_c   1.000
_cell.angle_alpha   90.00
_cell.angle_beta   90.00
_cell.angle_gamma   90.00
#
_symmetry.space_group_name_H-M   'P 1'
#
loop_
_entity.id
_entity.type
_entity.pdbx_description
1 polymer ?
#
loop_
_entity_poly.entity_id
_entity_poly.type
_entity_poly.pdbx_seq_one_letter_code
_entity_poly.pdbx_strand_id
1 'polypeptide(L)' 'MDGWHDHRSACAGLCEVRCAVHSRKNVCERACETCCKRCKCVPPGTSGNYERCGKCYSEMKTHNDERKCP' A
#
# COMPACT_ATOMS: atom_id res chain seq x y z
N MET A 1 25.49 -2.62 1.67
CA MET A 1 24.62 -1.48 2.03
C MET A 1 23.30 -2.09 2.46
N ASP A 2 23.32 -2.72 3.63
CA ASP A 2 22.29 -3.66 4.06
C ASP A 2 21.48 -2.96 5.16
N GLY A 3 20.78 -1.92 4.73
CA GLY A 3 19.89 -1.14 5.57
C GLY A 3 18.60 -1.91 5.82
N TRP A 4 18.58 -2.70 6.90
CA TRP A 4 17.36 -3.21 7.51
C TRP A 4 16.40 -2.04 7.79
N HIS A 5 15.49 -1.77 6.85
CA HIS A 5 14.30 -0.99 7.14
C HIS A 5 13.31 -1.91 7.85
N ASP A 6 13.07 -1.63 9.13
CA ASP A 6 11.97 -2.18 9.92
C ASP A 6 10.64 -1.91 9.20
N HIS A 7 10.18 -2.90 8.43
CA HIS A 7 9.04 -2.78 7.51
C HIS A 7 7.68 -2.99 8.18
N ARG A 8 7.64 -3.18 9.51
CA ARG A 8 6.42 -3.59 10.22
C ARG A 8 5.63 -2.41 10.79
N SER A 9 6.31 -1.34 11.18
CA SER A 9 5.68 -0.17 11.83
C SER A 9 5.40 0.98 10.86
N ALA A 10 5.89 0.91 9.61
CA ALA A 10 5.78 1.97 8.62
C ALA A 10 4.45 1.99 7.83
N CYS A 11 3.59 0.99 7.96
CA CYS A 11 2.37 0.91 7.15
C CYS A 11 1.47 2.14 7.31
N ALA A 12 1.24 2.61 8.54
CA ALA A 12 0.36 3.75 8.80
C ALA A 12 0.88 5.03 8.09
N GLY A 13 2.14 5.39 8.30
CA GLY A 13 2.74 6.58 7.69
C GLY A 13 2.85 6.48 6.16
N LEU A 14 3.18 5.29 5.63
CA LEU A 14 3.23 5.09 4.18
C LEU A 14 1.84 5.15 3.53
N CYS A 15 0.82 4.60 4.20
CA CYS A 15 -0.55 4.63 3.73
C CYS A 15 -1.15 6.03 3.79
N GLU A 16 -0.80 6.84 4.80
CA GLU A 16 -1.18 8.25 4.86
C GLU A 16 -0.67 9.03 3.64
N VAL A 17 0.62 8.86 3.31
CA VAL A 17 1.22 9.48 2.10
C VAL A 17 0.56 8.97 0.83
N ARG A 18 0.34 7.66 0.71
CA ARG A 18 -0.30 7.03 -0.46
C ARG A 18 -1.71 7.58 -0.69
N CYS A 19 -2.45 7.78 0.40
CA CYS A 19 -3.84 8.21 0.37
C CYS A 19 -4.03 9.74 0.46
N ALA A 20 -2.95 10.52 0.50
CA ALA A 20 -2.99 11.96 0.75
C ALA A 20 -3.87 12.75 -0.24
N VAL A 21 -3.95 12.32 -1.51
CA VAL A 21 -4.73 12.96 -2.58
C VAL A 21 -6.10 12.32 -2.82
N HIS A 22 -6.43 11.23 -2.13
CA HIS A 22 -7.73 10.59 -2.29
C HIS A 22 -8.83 11.37 -1.59
N SER A 23 -9.98 11.53 -2.23
CA SER A 23 -11.17 12.17 -1.63
C SER A 23 -11.71 11.39 -0.42
N ARG A 24 -11.44 10.07 -0.35
CA ARG A 24 -11.87 9.17 0.74
C ARG A 24 -10.67 8.56 1.46
N LYS A 25 -9.89 9.39 2.16
CA LYS A 25 -8.64 9.00 2.85
C LYS A 25 -8.80 7.79 3.76
N ASN A 26 -9.78 7.81 4.66
CA ASN A 26 -10.06 6.71 5.60
C ASN A 26 -10.32 5.35 4.92
N VAL A 27 -10.95 5.34 3.74
CA VAL A 27 -11.22 4.10 3.00
C VAL A 27 -9.94 3.60 2.33
N CYS A 28 -9.19 4.51 1.72
CA CYS A 28 -7.90 4.23 1.10
C CYS A 28 -6.90 3.69 2.14
N GLU A 29 -6.80 4.32 3.31
CA GLU A 29 -5.88 3.91 4.38
C GLU A 29 -6.21 2.52 4.90
N ARG A 30 -7.50 2.20 5.15
CA ARG A 30 -7.92 0.85 5.55
C ARG A 30 -7.55 -0.23 4.52
N ALA A 31 -7.73 0.08 3.24
CA ALA A 31 -7.35 -0.83 2.16
C ALA A 31 -5.83 -1.00 2.09
N CYS A 32 -5.09 0.12 2.13
CA CYS A 32 -3.63 0.15 2.12
C CYS A 32 -3.04 -0.61 3.31
N GLU A 33 -3.56 -0.44 4.53
CA GLU A 33 -3.10 -1.17 5.70
C GLU A 33 -3.28 -2.67 5.56
N THR A 34 -4.41 -3.12 4.99
CA THR A 34 -4.66 -4.55 4.74
C THR A 34 -3.61 -5.10 3.77
N CYS A 35 -3.32 -4.34 2.72
CA CYS A 35 -2.30 -4.71 1.74
C CYS A 35 -0.89 -4.68 2.31
N CYS A 36 -0.58 -3.67 3.14
CA CYS A 36 0.70 -3.52 3.80
C CYS A 36 0.93 -4.61 4.85
N LYS A 37 -0.07 -4.97 5.66
CA LYS A 37 0.04 -6.06 6.64
C LYS A 37 0.32 -7.40 5.95
N ARG A 38 -0.21 -7.61 4.74
CA ARG A 38 0.00 -8.83 3.95
C ARG A 38 1.33 -8.84 3.21
N CYS A 39 1.64 -7.77 2.48
CA CYS A 39 2.80 -7.69 1.61
C CYS A 39 4.03 -7.09 2.27
N LYS A 40 3.86 -6.52 3.47
CA LYS A 40 4.88 -5.74 4.19
C LYS A 40 5.56 -4.75 3.26
N CYS A 41 4.76 -4.03 2.46
CA CYS A 41 5.24 -3.07 1.48
C CYS A 41 4.11 -2.11 1.06
N VAL A 42 4.44 -0.83 0.92
CA VAL A 42 3.58 0.20 0.31
C VAL A 42 4.41 0.94 -0.72
N PRO A 43 3.95 1.05 -1.97
CA PRO A 43 4.68 1.75 -3.01
C PRO A 43 4.74 3.25 -2.73
N PRO A 44 5.88 3.91 -2.99
CA PRO A 44 6.02 5.35 -2.77
C PRO A 44 5.15 6.16 -3.72
N GLY A 45 4.84 7.40 -3.31
CA GLY A 45 3.97 8.30 -4.05
C GLY A 45 2.49 7.99 -3.85
N THR A 46 1.61 8.79 -4.44
CA THR A 46 0.15 8.73 -4.26
C THR A 46 -0.58 7.87 -5.29
N SER A 47 0.09 7.51 -6.39
CA SER A 47 -0.42 6.66 -7.46
C SER A 47 0.73 5.97 -8.19
N GLY A 48 0.48 4.82 -8.83
CA GLY A 48 1.51 4.10 -9.59
C GLY A 48 2.60 3.45 -8.70
N ASN A 49 3.80 3.25 -9.26
CA ASN A 49 4.97 2.66 -8.57
C ASN A 49 4.76 1.25 -8.01
N TYR A 50 3.80 0.52 -8.54
CA TYR A 50 3.46 -0.81 -8.04
C TYR A 50 4.62 -1.81 -8.21
N GLU A 51 5.53 -1.61 -9.17
CA GLU A 51 6.73 -2.44 -9.32
C GLU A 51 7.64 -2.43 -8.08
N ARG A 52 7.58 -1.38 -7.24
CA ARG A 52 8.40 -1.28 -6.01
C ARG A 52 8.02 -2.30 -4.95
N CYS A 53 6.73 -2.64 -4.86
CA CYS A 53 6.23 -3.70 -3.97
C CYS A 53 5.92 -5.00 -4.71
N GLY A 54 6.08 -4.98 -6.04
CA GLY A 54 5.83 -6.11 -6.92
C GLY A 54 4.38 -6.60 -6.87
N LYS A 55 4.25 -7.88 -7.24
CA LYS A 55 2.98 -8.54 -7.50
C LYS A 55 2.05 -8.62 -6.30
N CYS A 56 2.58 -8.72 -5.09
CA CYS A 56 1.75 -8.87 -3.89
C CYS A 56 0.78 -7.69 -3.72
N TYR A 57 1.26 -6.46 -3.91
CA TYR A 57 0.44 -5.25 -3.77
C TYR A 57 -0.43 -5.00 -5.02
N SER A 58 0.08 -5.29 -6.22
CA SER A 58 -0.60 -5.00 -7.49
C SER A 58 -1.66 -6.03 -7.90
N GLU A 59 -1.46 -7.31 -7.57
CA GLU A 59 -2.35 -8.43 -7.94
C GLU A 59 -3.41 -8.73 -6.88
N MET A 60 -3.40 -8.00 -5.76
CA MET A 60 -4.45 -8.14 -4.75
C MET A 60 -5.76 -7.59 -5.29
N LYS A 61 -6.75 -8.48 -5.44
CA LYS A 61 -8.07 -8.13 -5.94
C LYS A 61 -9.15 -8.25 -4.87
N THR A 62 -10.22 -7.50 -5.04
CA THR A 62 -11.47 -7.67 -4.29
C THR A 62 -12.25 -8.86 -4.87
N HIS A 63 -13.38 -9.20 -4.26
CA HIS A 63 -14.29 -10.21 -4.79
C HIS A 63 -14.82 -9.84 -6.21
N ASN A 64 -14.79 -8.56 -6.57
CA ASN A 64 -15.24 -8.07 -7.88
C ASN A 64 -14.13 -8.05 -8.95
N ASP A 65 -13.00 -8.73 -8.70
CA ASP A 65 -11.80 -8.72 -9.56
C ASP A 65 -11.13 -7.33 -9.72
N GLU A 66 -11.59 -6.32 -8.98
CA GLU A 66 -11.00 -4.98 -8.96
C GLU A 66 -9.77 -4.93 -8.07
N ARG A 67 -8.79 -4.07 -8.41
CA ARG A 67 -7.60 -3.88 -7.58
C ARG A 67 -8.01 -3.40 -6.19
N LYS A 68 -7.65 -4.18 -5.17
CA LYS A 68 -7.97 -3.91 -3.76
C LYS A 68 -7.09 -2.80 -3.17
N CYS A 69 -5.82 -2.77 -3.54
CA CYS A 69 -4.83 -1.87 -2.96
C CYS A 69 -4.73 -0.55 -3.76
N PRO A 70 -4.58 0.60 -3.08
CA PRO A 70 -4.51 1.91 -3.74
C PRO A 70 -3.21 2.13 -4.56
#